data_AF-H8GVL8-F1
#
_entry.id   AF-H8GVL8-F1
#
_cell.length_a   1.000
_cell.length_b   1.000
_cell.length_c   1.000
_cell.angle_alpha   90.00
_cell.angle_beta   90.00
_cell.angle_gamma   90.00
#
_symmetry.space_group_name_H-M   'P 1'
#
loop_
_entity.id
_entity.type
_entity.pdbx_description
1 polymer ?
#
loop_
_entity_poly.entity_id
_entity_poly.type
_entity_poly.pdbx_seq_one_letter_code
_entity_poly.pdbx_strand_id
1 'polypeptide(L)' 'MIAWLDLLIGDDPHPRRFDRPGTLRAYLLKMERLSAEAADALLRDGEVGPPLTRLAYRLRPLGRD' A
#
# COMPACT_ATOMS: atom_id res chain seq x y z
N MET A 1 8.79 -7.98 16.59
CA MET A 1 8.76 -6.51 16.38
C MET A 1 7.70 -6.23 15.33
N ILE A 2 6.70 -5.39 15.62
CA ILE A 2 5.67 -5.05 14.64
C ILE A 2 6.29 -4.00 13.70
N ALA A 3 6.55 -4.39 12.45
CA ALA A 3 6.99 -3.45 11.42
C ALA A 3 5.75 -2.72 10.90
N TRP A 4 5.61 -1.45 11.27
CA TRP A 4 4.55 -0.60 10.72
C TRP A 4 4.80 -0.35 9.23
N LEU A 5 3.72 -0.21 8.47
CA LEU A 5 3.71 0.05 7.04
C LEU A 5 3.02 1.39 6.78
N ASP A 6 3.72 2.30 6.12
CA ASP A 6 3.16 3.52 5.56
C ASP A 6 2.78 3.27 4.10
N LEU A 7 1.48 3.45 3.80
CA LEU A 7 0.93 3.44 2.45
C LEU A 7 0.89 4.88 1.91
N LEU A 8 1.64 5.14 0.84
CA LEU A 8 1.62 6.39 0.09
C LEU A 8 0.81 6.21 -1.19
N ILE A 9 0.03 7.23 -1.55
CA ILE A 9 -0.90 7.18 -2.69
C ILE A 9 -0.72 8.45 -3.53
N GLY A 10 -0.17 8.31 -4.73
CA GLY A 10 0.17 9.42 -5.61
C GLY A 10 0.99 10.48 -4.87
N ASP A 11 0.49 11.71 -4.88
CA ASP A 11 1.09 12.87 -4.22
C ASP A 11 0.42 13.20 -2.87
N ASP A 12 -0.35 12.28 -2.28
CA ASP A 12 -0.97 12.47 -0.96
C ASP A 12 0.13 12.63 0.12
N PRO A 13 0.20 13.78 0.82
CA PRO A 13 1.23 14.02 1.83
C PRO A 13 1.02 13.23 3.12
N HIS A 14 -0.15 12.58 3.30
CA HIS A 14 -0.50 11.89 4.54
C HIS A 14 -0.51 10.36 4.34
N PRO A 15 0.57 9.65 4.76
CA PRO A 15 0.61 8.20 4.64
C PRO A 15 -0.43 7.54 5.55
N ARG A 16 -1.09 6.50 5.03
CA ARG A 16 -1.98 5.65 5.82
C ARG A 16 -1.17 4.55 6.49
N ARG A 17 -1.29 4.41 7.80
CA ARG A 17 -0.45 3.49 8.60
C ARG A 17 -1.16 2.18 8.88
N PHE A 18 -0.42 1.08 8.75
CA PHE A 18 -0.89 -0.26 9.03
C PHE A 18 0.11 -1.02 9.90
N ASP A 19 -0.40 -1.79 10.85
CA ASP A 19 0.40 -2.64 11.73
C ASP A 19 0.68 -4.03 11.12
N ARG A 20 -0.13 -4.44 10.13
CA ARG A 20 -0.05 -5.78 9.51
C ARG A 20 -0.38 -5.75 8.01
N PRO A 21 0.28 -6.56 7.18
CA PRO A 21 -0.04 -6.72 5.75
C PRO A 21 -1.50 -7.14 5.49
N GLY A 22 -2.10 -7.96 6.35
CA GLY A 22 -3.49 -8.39 6.21
C GLY A 22 -4.50 -7.23 6.31
N THR A 23 -4.28 -6.31 7.26
CA THR A 23 -5.11 -5.11 7.43
C THR A 23 -4.99 -4.18 6.24
N LEU A 24 -3.75 -3.99 5.75
CA LEU A 24 -3.47 -3.23 4.54
C LEU A 24 -4.18 -3.84 3.32
N ARG A 25 -4.08 -5.16 3.10
CA ARG A 25 -4.75 -5.83 1.98
C ARG A 25 -6.26 -5.60 2.01
N ALA A 26 -6.89 -5.77 3.17
CA ALA A 26 -8.32 -5.55 3.32
C ALA A 26 -8.71 -4.09 3.02
N TYR A 27 -7.87 -3.13 3.42
CA TYR A 27 -8.06 -1.71 3.10
C TYR A 27 -7.96 -1.45 1.59
N LEU A 28 -6.94 -1.98 0.91
CA LEU A 28 -6.74 -1.79 -0.53
C LEU A 28 -7.93 -2.31 -1.35
N LEU A 29 -8.48 -3.46 -0.96
CA LEU A 29 -9.63 -4.05 -1.67
C LEU A 29 -10.95 -3.32 -1.40
N LYS A 30 -11.15 -2.83 -0.17
CA LYS A 30 -12.45 -2.27 0.26
C LYS A 30 -12.53 -0.76 0.07
N MET A 31 -11.50 -0.03 0.47
CA MET A 31 -11.48 1.43 0.51
C MET A 31 -10.91 2.02 -0.78
N GLU A 32 -9.74 1.55 -1.20
CA GLU A 32 -9.10 1.99 -2.45
C GLU A 32 -9.69 1.29 -3.68
N ARG A 33 -10.47 0.23 -3.47
CA ARG A 33 -11.13 -0.59 -4.52
C ARG A 33 -10.14 -1.09 -5.58
N LEU A 34 -8.91 -1.39 -5.16
CA LEU A 34 -7.93 -2.04 -6.02
C LEU A 34 -8.37 -3.46 -6.38
N SER A 35 -7.92 -3.95 -7.54
CA SER A 35 -8.03 -5.36 -7.85
C SER A 35 -7.18 -6.19 -6.89
N ALA A 36 -7.52 -7.47 -6.75
CA ALA A 36 -6.69 -8.41 -5.98
C ALA A 36 -5.26 -8.46 -6.51
N GLU A 37 -5.11 -8.47 -7.84
CA GLU A 37 -3.81 -8.44 -8.52
C GLU A 37 -2.98 -7.21 -8.14
N ALA A 38 -3.56 -6.01 -8.18
CA ALA A 38 -2.84 -4.78 -7.82
C ALA A 38 -2.48 -4.73 -6.33
N ALA A 39 -3.36 -5.21 -5.46
CA ALA A 39 -3.08 -5.28 -4.03
C ALA A 39 -1.96 -6.28 -3.71
N ASP A 40 -1.97 -7.44 -4.37
CA ASP A 40 -0.96 -8.48 -4.19
C ASP A 40 0.39 -8.04 -4.78
N ALA A 41 0.39 -7.34 -5.92
CA ALA A 41 1.59 -6.71 -6.49
C ALA A 41 2.19 -5.67 -5.53
N LEU A 42 1.37 -4.77 -4.97
CA LEU A 42 1.85 -3.78 -4.01
C LEU A 42 2.48 -4.40 -2.76
N LEU A 43 1.88 -5.47 -2.22
CA LEU A 43 2.39 -6.17 -1.04
C LEU A 43 3.69 -6.93 -1.31
N ARG A 44 3.86 -7.46 -2.52
CA ARG A 44 5.04 -8.23 -2.93
C ARG A 44 6.20 -7.31 -3.32
N ASP A 45 5.90 -6.31 -4.15
CA ASP A 45 6.90 -5.52 -4.86
C ASP A 45 7.17 -4.17 -4.14
N GLY A 46 6.33 -3.81 -3.17
CA GLY A 46 6.45 -2.57 -2.39
C GLY A 46 5.93 -1.33 -3.12
N GLU A 47 5.62 -1.43 -4.41
CA GLU A 47 4.97 -0.39 -5.19
C GLU A 47 4.11 -0.96 -6.33
N VAL A 48 3.08 -0.23 -6.73
CA VAL A 48 2.27 -0.53 -7.91
C VAL A 48 1.81 0.76 -8.56
N GLY A 49 1.68 0.77 -9.89
CA GLY A 49 1.25 1.94 -10.64
C GLY A 49 0.53 1.56 -11.93
N PRO A 50 0.26 2.54 -12.82
CA PRO A 50 -0.27 2.27 -14.15
C PRO A 50 0.57 1.22 -14.89
N PRO A 51 -0.06 0.26 -15.60
CA PRO A 51 -1.48 0.18 -15.92
C PRO A 51 -2.37 -0.53 -14.88
N LEU A 52 -1.80 -1.11 -13.81
CA LEU A 52 -2.56 -1.91 -12.82
C LEU A 52 -3.44 -1.06 -11.90
N THR A 53 -3.05 0.19 -11.68
CA THR A 53 -3.77 1.16 -10.87
C THR A 53 -3.80 2.52 -11.56
N ARG A 54 -4.82 3.34 -11.28
CA ARG A 54 -4.89 4.71 -11.83
C ARG A 54 -3.83 5.64 -11.23
N LEU A 55 -3.49 5.42 -9.96
CA LEU A 55 -2.50 6.19 -9.20
C LEU A 55 -1.32 5.28 -8.82
N ALA A 56 -0.15 5.86 -8.56
CA ALA A 56 0.95 5.11 -7.97
C ALA A 56 0.70 4.88 -6.47
N TYR A 57 0.97 3.67 -5.99
CA TYR A 57 0.94 3.32 -4.58
C TYR A 57 2.31 2.82 -4.17
N ARG A 58 2.78 3.19 -2.97
CA ARG A 58 4.05 2.72 -2.41
C ARG A 58 3.87 2.30 -0.96
N LEU A 59 4.60 1.27 -0.55
CA LEU A 59 4.73 0.83 0.83
C LEU A 59 6.11 1.15 1.35
N ARG A 60 6.17 1.78 2.53
CA ARG A 60 7.41 2.00 3.25
C ARG A 60 7.34 1.37 4.64
N PRO A 61 8.34 0.60 5.08
CA PRO A 61 8.45 0.21 6.47
C PRO A 61 8.78 1.44 7.33
N LEU A 62 8.06 1.62 8.43
CA LEU A 62 8.37 2.66 9.41
C LEU A 62 9.64 2.26 10.17
N GLY A 63 10.78 2.88 9.84
CA GLY A 63 12.07 2.57 10.47
C GLY A 63 13.28 2.55 9.54
N ARG A 64 13.15 2.98 8.29
CA ARG A 64 14.30 3.34 7.44
C ARG A 64 14.17 4.80 7.02
N ASP A 65 14.84 5.66 7.78
CA ASP A 65 15.47 6.88 7.25
C ASP A 65 16.82 6.50 6.63
#